data_AF-A0A3M0L5L6-F1
#
_entry.id   AF-A0A3M0L5L6-F1
#
_cell.length_a   1.000
_cell.length_b   1.000
_cell.length_c   1.000
_cell.angle_alpha   90.00
_cell.angle_beta   90.00
_cell.angle_gamma   90.00
#
_symmetry.space_group_name_H-M   'P 1'
#
loop_
_entity.id
_entity.type
_entity.pdbx_description
1 polymer ?
#
loop_
_entity_poly.entity_id
_entity_poly.type
_entity_poly.pdbx_seq_one_letter_code
_entity_poly.pdbx_strand_id
1 'polypeptide(L)'
;MAMERTGSNLLEAPLYETLSRRKREVKKRLPQVGGNQKWGEEEWPAERIIEYYGPATWAQNRSWSYRTPVYLLNRLIRLQAVVEIVSNHTSDALELLAKQHSQMRAFVYQNRIALDYLLAEEESVCGKFNDSECCIEINDYRETIRDLAAEIKKVAHVPVQKWNSILKAS
;
A
#
# COMPACT_ATOMS: atom_id res chain seq x y z
N MET A 1 -25.69 -21.61 52.47
CA MET A 1 -25.74 -22.89 51.73
C MET A 1 -25.91 -22.56 50.26
N ALA A 2 -24.89 -22.92 49.45
CA ALA A 2 -24.89 -23.20 48.00
C ALA A 2 -25.45 -22.13 47.02
N MET A 3 -24.85 -21.81 45.88
CA MET A 3 -23.64 -22.29 45.19
C MET A 3 -23.37 -21.29 44.04
N GLU A 4 -22.11 -20.94 43.82
CA GLU A 4 -21.66 -20.25 42.61
C GLU A 4 -21.97 -21.09 41.35
N ARG A 5 -22.29 -20.40 40.24
CA ARG A 5 -22.08 -20.92 38.89
C ARG A 5 -21.27 -19.92 38.09
N THR A 6 -19.96 -20.11 38.15
CA THR A 6 -19.03 -19.76 37.09
C THR A 6 -19.43 -20.47 35.80
N GLY A 7 -19.69 -19.71 34.74
CA GLY A 7 -19.87 -20.19 33.38
C GLY A 7 -19.11 -19.27 32.43
N SER A 8 -17.85 -19.59 32.20
CA SER A 8 -16.99 -18.96 31.22
C SER A 8 -17.50 -19.20 29.80
N ASN A 9 -17.88 -18.15 29.09
CA ASN A 9 -17.85 -18.15 27.62
C ASN A 9 -16.69 -17.25 27.20
N LEU A 10 -15.49 -17.80 27.32
CA LEU A 10 -14.27 -17.30 26.72
C LEU A 10 -14.43 -17.38 25.19
N LEU A 11 -14.48 -16.22 24.54
CA LEU A 11 -14.02 -15.85 23.19
C LEU A 11 -14.93 -14.78 22.56
N GLU A 12 -15.13 -13.67 23.26
CA GLU A 12 -15.50 -12.41 22.60
C GLU A 12 -14.46 -11.39 23.05
N ALA A 13 -13.27 -11.45 22.44
CA ALA A 13 -12.28 -10.40 22.64
C ALA A 13 -12.94 -9.07 22.21
N PRO A 14 -13.10 -8.08 23.10
CA PRO A 14 -13.59 -6.78 22.70
C PRO A 14 -12.44 -6.08 21.97
N LEU A 15 -12.28 -6.38 20.68
CA LEU A 15 -11.11 -6.03 19.89
C LEU A 15 -10.99 -4.53 19.57
N TYR A 16 -11.89 -3.68 20.09
CA TYR A 16 -11.97 -2.27 19.68
C TYR A 16 -12.32 -1.24 20.77
N GLU A 17 -12.62 -1.62 22.01
CA GLU A 17 -13.14 -0.64 22.99
C GLU A 17 -12.07 0.20 23.72
N THR A 18 -10.81 -0.24 23.78
CA THR A 18 -9.79 0.42 24.62
C THR A 18 -8.87 1.41 23.90
N LEU A 19 -9.08 1.68 22.62
CA LEU A 19 -8.30 2.71 21.93
C LEU A 19 -9.06 4.04 21.93
N SER A 20 -8.71 4.93 22.86
CA SER A 20 -9.05 6.36 22.80
C SER A 20 -8.48 6.96 21.51
N ARG A 21 -9.23 6.78 20.41
CA ARG A 21 -8.80 7.06 19.06
C ARG A 21 -8.81 8.57 18.86
N ARG A 22 -7.62 9.21 18.87
CA ARG A 22 -7.44 10.51 18.21
C ARG A 22 -8.08 10.39 16.82
N LYS A 23 -9.00 11.30 16.49
CA LYS A 23 -9.53 11.42 15.11
C LYS A 23 -8.32 11.46 14.19
N ARG A 24 -8.14 10.43 13.37
CA ARG A 24 -7.14 10.46 12.31
C ARG A 24 -7.59 11.55 11.37
N GLU A 25 -6.97 12.71 11.46
CA GLU A 25 -7.10 13.73 10.43
C GLU A 25 -6.50 13.12 9.17
N VAL A 26 -7.38 12.87 8.19
CA VAL A 26 -6.92 12.57 6.84
C VAL A 26 -6.24 13.86 6.39
N LYS A 27 -4.92 13.91 6.46
CA LYS A 27 -4.15 14.93 5.73
C LYS A 27 -4.71 14.89 4.31
N LYS A 28 -5.24 16.01 3.81
CA LYS A 28 -5.79 16.20 2.44
C LYS A 28 -4.76 15.94 1.31
N ARG A 29 -3.67 15.24 1.62
CA ARG A 29 -2.61 14.77 0.71
C ARG A 29 -2.69 13.26 0.51
N LEU A 30 -3.89 12.68 0.38
CA LEU A 30 -4.02 11.70 -0.68
C LEU A 30 -3.77 12.49 -1.98
N PRO A 31 -3.04 11.96 -2.99
CA PRO A 31 -2.98 12.62 -4.28
C PRO A 31 -4.41 12.98 -4.64
N GLN A 32 -4.69 14.26 -4.90
CA GLN A 32 -5.97 14.63 -5.48
C GLN A 32 -6.00 13.90 -6.82
N VAL A 33 -6.68 12.77 -6.83
CA VAL A 33 -7.10 12.04 -8.01
C VAL A 33 -8.20 12.90 -8.62
N GLY A 34 -7.77 14.02 -9.19
CA GLY A 34 -8.60 15.09 -9.71
C GLY A 34 -7.86 15.73 -10.87
N GLY A 35 -7.45 14.89 -11.82
CA GLY A 35 -7.08 15.33 -13.16
C GLY A 35 -8.33 15.36 -14.03
N ASN A 36 -8.31 16.14 -15.11
CA ASN A 36 -9.36 16.28 -16.13
C ASN A 36 -9.67 14.96 -16.89
N GLN A 37 -9.95 13.87 -16.19
CA GLN A 37 -10.19 12.55 -16.77
C GLN A 37 -11.67 12.45 -17.16
N LYS A 38 -11.91 12.35 -18.47
CA LYS A 38 -13.25 12.09 -19.02
C LYS A 38 -13.44 10.58 -19.09
N TRP A 39 -14.38 10.06 -18.30
CA TRP A 39 -14.77 8.64 -18.28
C TRP A 39 -16.06 8.43 -19.10
N GLY A 40 -16.26 7.23 -19.64
CA GLY A 40 -17.56 6.87 -20.23
C GLY A 40 -18.70 6.99 -19.21
N GLU A 41 -19.92 7.25 -19.64
CA GLU A 41 -21.07 7.45 -18.73
C GLU A 41 -21.29 6.26 -17.79
N GLU A 42 -21.04 5.04 -18.26
CA GLU A 42 -21.27 3.80 -17.53
C GLU A 42 -20.00 3.27 -16.83
N GLU A 43 -18.84 3.88 -17.04
CA GLU A 43 -17.55 3.38 -16.54
C GLU A 43 -17.29 3.85 -15.10
N TRP A 44 -16.96 2.92 -14.22
CA TRP A 44 -16.67 3.16 -12.81
C TRP A 44 -15.27 2.65 -12.44
N PRO A 45 -14.21 3.36 -12.85
CA PRO A 45 -12.86 3.11 -12.34
C PRO A 45 -12.76 3.53 -10.86
N ALA A 46 -11.74 3.02 -10.16
CA ALA A 46 -11.53 3.28 -8.75
C ALA A 46 -11.45 4.77 -8.41
N GLU A 47 -10.80 5.55 -9.28
CA GLU A 47 -10.66 7.00 -9.17
C GLU A 47 -12.03 7.69 -9.09
N ARG A 48 -12.93 7.36 -10.02
CA ARG A 48 -14.30 7.90 -10.06
C ARG A 48 -15.10 7.47 -8.83
N ILE A 49 -14.94 6.22 -8.40
CA ILE A 49 -15.63 5.70 -7.21
C ILE A 49 -15.24 6.53 -5.97
N ILE A 50 -13.96 6.82 -5.78
CA ILE A 50 -13.48 7.63 -4.65
C ILE A 50 -13.90 9.09 -4.77
N GLU A 51 -13.89 9.66 -5.98
CA GLU A 51 -14.36 11.02 -6.23
C GLU A 51 -15.86 11.17 -5.90
N TYR A 52 -16.69 10.23 -6.35
CA TYR A 52 -18.14 10.26 -6.16
C TYR A 52 -18.55 9.95 -4.70
N TYR A 53 -18.00 8.89 -4.13
CA TYR A 53 -18.41 8.41 -2.80
C TYR A 53 -17.60 9.00 -1.63
N GLY A 54 -16.45 9.58 -1.91
CA GLY A 54 -15.48 10.01 -0.91
C GLY A 54 -14.69 8.84 -0.29
N PRO A 55 -13.76 9.15 0.63
CA PRO A 55 -12.86 8.16 1.22
C PRO A 55 -13.59 7.08 2.01
N ALA A 56 -12.99 5.89 2.09
CA ALA A 56 -13.49 4.77 2.88
C ALA A 56 -13.42 5.04 4.39
N THR A 57 -14.47 5.64 4.95
CA THR A 57 -14.57 5.99 6.38
C THR A 57 -15.52 5.08 7.15
N TRP A 58 -15.29 4.93 8.46
CA TRP A 58 -16.19 4.22 9.38
C TRP A 58 -17.16 5.21 10.01
N ALA A 59 -18.45 4.87 10.04
CA ALA A 59 -19.41 5.61 10.82
C ALA A 59 -19.09 5.45 12.32
N GLN A 60 -19.24 6.54 13.07
CA GLN A 60 -18.73 6.64 14.45
C GLN A 60 -19.78 6.29 15.52
N ASN A 61 -21.07 6.18 15.17
CA ASN A 61 -22.12 5.88 16.14
C ASN A 61 -22.55 4.39 16.03
N ARG A 62 -23.25 3.88 17.05
CA ARG A 62 -23.75 2.49 17.16
C ARG A 62 -25.17 2.31 16.59
N SER A 63 -25.59 3.16 15.63
CA SER A 63 -26.94 3.09 15.06
C SER A 63 -27.17 1.82 14.23
N TRP A 64 -28.39 1.28 14.29
CA TRP A 64 -28.82 0.10 13.54
C TRP A 64 -28.79 0.30 12.01
N SER A 65 -28.74 1.54 11.52
CA SER A 65 -28.67 1.86 10.08
C SER A 65 -27.44 1.28 9.38
N TYR A 66 -26.37 0.93 10.12
CA TYR A 66 -25.12 0.38 9.56
C TYR A 66 -25.16 -1.13 9.26
N ARG A 67 -26.22 -1.84 9.65
CA ARG A 67 -26.39 -3.26 9.33
C ARG A 67 -27.22 -3.50 8.06
N THR A 68 -27.54 -2.45 7.31
CA THR A 68 -28.26 -2.62 6.04
C THR A 68 -27.33 -3.19 4.96
N PRO A 69 -27.77 -4.19 4.17
CA PRO A 69 -26.95 -4.74 3.08
C PRO A 69 -26.44 -3.68 2.10
N VAL A 70 -27.26 -2.65 1.82
CA VAL A 70 -26.90 -1.52 0.95
C VAL A 70 -25.74 -0.70 1.51
N TYR A 71 -25.74 -0.42 2.83
CA TYR A 71 -24.65 0.32 3.47
C TYR A 71 -23.33 -0.47 3.44
N LEU A 72 -23.38 -1.77 3.72
CA LEU A 72 -22.21 -2.65 3.71
C LEU A 72 -21.63 -2.78 2.30
N LEU A 73 -22.47 -2.92 1.28
CA LEU A 73 -22.04 -2.99 -0.11
C LEU A 73 -21.32 -1.70 -0.55
N ASN A 74 -21.94 -0.53 -0.31
CA ASN A 74 -21.34 0.76 -0.63
C ASN A 74 -19.98 0.96 0.04
N ARG A 75 -19.80 0.38 1.23
CA ARG A 75 -18.53 0.41 1.95
C ARG A 75 -17.48 -0.49 1.32
N LEU A 76 -17.85 -1.72 0.97
CA LEU A 76 -16.93 -2.68 0.33
C LEU A 76 -16.42 -2.14 -1.02
N ILE A 77 -17.31 -1.56 -1.82
CA ILE A 77 -16.96 -0.91 -3.09
C ILE A 77 -15.92 0.21 -2.89
N ARG A 78 -16.12 1.08 -1.89
CA ARG A 78 -15.14 2.13 -1.57
C ARG A 78 -13.81 1.55 -1.10
N LEU A 79 -13.83 0.52 -0.26
CA LEU A 79 -12.62 -0.12 0.23
C LEU A 79 -11.85 -0.78 -0.91
N GLN A 80 -12.54 -1.45 -1.82
CA GLN A 80 -11.95 -2.05 -3.02
C GLN A 80 -11.25 -0.97 -3.87
N ALA A 81 -11.91 0.15 -4.15
CA ALA A 81 -11.31 1.25 -4.91
C ALA A 81 -10.09 1.86 -4.21
N VAL A 82 -10.12 2.06 -2.88
CA VAL A 82 -8.95 2.54 -2.13
C VAL A 82 -7.79 1.56 -2.22
N VAL A 83 -8.05 0.27 -2.05
CA VAL A 83 -7.01 -0.77 -2.10
C VAL A 83 -6.37 -0.79 -3.47
N GLU A 84 -7.15 -0.78 -4.55
CA GLU A 84 -6.66 -0.75 -5.93
C GLU A 84 -5.75 0.45 -6.22
N ILE A 85 -6.20 1.67 -5.86
CA ILE A 85 -5.41 2.89 -6.06
C ILE A 85 -4.10 2.83 -5.27
N VAL A 86 -4.16 2.44 -3.99
CA VAL A 86 -2.97 2.38 -3.12
C VAL A 86 -2.00 1.32 -3.60
N SER A 87 -2.48 0.15 -4.02
CA SER A 87 -1.62 -0.91 -4.56
C SER A 87 -0.94 -0.51 -5.86
N ASN A 88 -1.66 0.18 -6.77
CA ASN A 88 -1.10 0.61 -8.03
C ASN A 88 0.01 1.65 -7.81
N HIS A 89 -0.24 2.67 -6.98
CA HIS A 89 0.77 3.65 -6.61
C HIS A 89 1.96 3.03 -5.85
N THR A 90 1.71 2.04 -5.00
CA THR A 90 2.77 1.34 -4.26
C THR A 90 3.64 0.52 -5.22
N SER A 91 3.04 -0.20 -6.17
CA SER A 91 3.75 -0.92 -7.24
C SER A 91 4.64 0.02 -8.05
N ASP A 92 4.09 1.15 -8.51
CA ASP A 92 4.85 2.13 -9.29
C ASP A 92 6.02 2.72 -8.47
N ALA A 93 5.80 3.00 -7.19
CA ALA A 93 6.85 3.47 -6.28
C ALA A 93 7.96 2.43 -6.08
N LEU A 94 7.61 1.15 -5.93
CA LEU A 94 8.58 0.06 -5.82
C LEU A 94 9.42 -0.09 -7.09
N GLU A 95 8.82 0.06 -8.28
CA GLU A 95 9.57 0.03 -9.53
C GLU A 95 10.58 1.20 -9.65
N LEU A 96 10.18 2.40 -9.23
CA LEU A 96 11.06 3.56 -9.19
C LEU A 96 12.23 3.35 -8.21
N LEU A 97 11.94 2.83 -7.02
CA LEU A 97 12.96 2.48 -6.03
C LEU A 97 13.92 1.41 -6.55
N ALA A 98 13.43 0.38 -7.24
CA ALA A 98 14.28 -0.66 -7.84
C ALA A 98 15.23 -0.07 -8.91
N LYS A 99 14.75 0.87 -9.73
CA LYS A 99 15.58 1.57 -10.72
C LYS A 99 16.65 2.42 -10.04
N GLN A 100 16.27 3.21 -9.04
CA GLN A 100 17.18 4.07 -8.29
C GLN A 100 18.25 3.25 -7.55
N HIS A 101 17.85 2.15 -6.90
CA HIS A 101 18.78 1.27 -6.19
C HIS A 101 19.81 0.64 -7.13
N SER A 102 19.38 0.21 -8.32
CA SER A 102 20.28 -0.34 -9.35
C SER A 102 21.29 0.71 -9.84
N GLN A 103 20.88 1.96 -10.04
CA GLN A 103 21.79 3.05 -10.42
C GLN A 103 22.78 3.39 -9.29
N MET A 104 22.29 3.47 -8.05
CA MET A 104 23.14 3.73 -6.88
C MET A 104 24.19 2.64 -6.70
N ARG A 105 23.80 1.36 -6.85
CA ARG A 105 24.70 0.21 -6.84
C ARG A 105 25.81 0.34 -7.89
N ALA A 106 25.46 0.65 -9.13
CA ALA A 106 26.44 0.84 -10.21
C ALA A 106 27.42 1.98 -9.91
N PHE A 107 26.93 3.09 -9.38
CA PHE A 107 27.77 4.22 -8.98
C PHE A 107 28.74 3.86 -7.84
N VAL A 108 28.27 3.14 -6.82
CA VAL A 108 29.12 2.66 -5.72
C VAL A 108 30.20 1.72 -6.24
N TYR A 109 29.88 0.79 -7.14
CA TYR A 109 30.89 -0.08 -7.74
C TYR A 109 31.93 0.68 -8.57
N GLN A 110 31.51 1.69 -9.34
CA GLN A 110 32.45 2.53 -10.08
C GLN A 110 33.42 3.26 -9.14
N ASN A 111 32.91 3.84 -8.05
CA ASN A 111 33.76 4.49 -7.05
C ASN A 111 34.71 3.49 -6.38
N ARG A 112 34.24 2.26 -6.11
CA ARG A 112 35.09 1.21 -5.54
C ARG A 112 36.24 0.84 -6.46
N ILE A 113 35.98 0.64 -7.75
CA ILE A 113 37.02 0.34 -8.74
C ILE A 113 38.03 1.50 -8.84
N ALA A 114 37.56 2.75 -8.83
CA ALA A 114 38.44 3.91 -8.84
C ALA A 114 39.32 3.98 -7.57
N LEU A 115 38.76 3.70 -6.40
CA LEU A 115 39.50 3.65 -5.14
C LEU A 115 40.52 2.50 -5.11
N ASP A 116 40.14 1.31 -5.59
CA ASP A 116 41.06 0.17 -5.69
C ASP A 116 42.23 0.47 -6.64
N TYR A 117 41.99 1.22 -7.73
CA TYR A 117 43.05 1.71 -8.62
C TYR A 117 43.97 2.72 -7.92
N LEU A 118 43.40 3.69 -7.20
CA LEU A 118 44.18 4.70 -6.49
C LEU A 118 45.02 4.12 -5.34
N LEU A 119 44.53 3.08 -4.69
CA LEU A 119 45.18 2.42 -3.55
C LEU A 119 45.95 1.15 -3.94
N ALA A 120 46.23 0.94 -5.24
CA ALA A 120 46.91 -0.26 -5.70
C ALA A 120 48.29 -0.47 -5.05
N GLU A 121 48.99 0.62 -4.70
CA GLU A 121 50.28 0.58 -3.99
C GLU A 121 50.14 0.51 -2.46
N GLU A 122 48.99 0.89 -1.92
CA GLU A 122 48.73 1.00 -0.46
C GLU A 122 47.89 -0.18 0.08
N GLU A 123 48.13 -1.38 -0.45
CA GLU A 123 47.46 -2.63 -0.06
C GLU A 123 45.95 -2.70 -0.38
N SER A 124 45.49 -1.95 -1.39
CA SER A 124 44.07 -1.78 -1.77
C SER A 124 43.20 -1.17 -0.66
N VAL A 125 41.91 -0.98 -0.93
CA VAL A 125 40.96 -0.54 0.10
C VAL A 125 40.93 -1.54 1.29
N CYS A 126 41.21 -2.83 1.08
CA CYS A 126 41.13 -3.82 2.18
C CYS A 126 42.28 -3.73 3.16
N GLY A 127 43.52 -3.62 2.65
CA GLY A 127 44.69 -3.48 3.53
C GLY A 127 44.70 -2.12 4.21
N LYS A 128 44.33 -1.05 3.48
CA LYS A 128 44.38 0.31 4.01
C LYS A 128 43.39 0.56 5.15
N PHE A 129 42.15 0.10 5.02
CA PHE A 129 41.11 0.36 6.03
C PHE A 129 41.15 -0.65 7.18
N ASN A 130 41.91 -1.76 7.04
CA ASN A 130 42.09 -2.81 8.05
C ASN A 130 40.76 -3.28 8.70
N ASP A 131 39.69 -3.16 7.92
CA ASP A 131 38.31 -3.40 8.34
C ASP A 131 37.87 -4.75 7.80
N SER A 132 37.18 -5.54 8.63
CA SER A 132 36.61 -6.83 8.22
C SER A 132 35.54 -6.70 7.13
N GLU A 133 35.05 -5.47 6.90
CA GLU A 133 33.97 -5.11 6.00
C GLU A 133 34.44 -4.66 4.60
N CYS A 134 35.66 -4.99 4.18
CA CYS A 134 36.17 -4.52 2.89
C CYS A 134 35.45 -5.12 1.66
N CYS A 135 34.80 -6.28 1.79
CA CYS A 135 34.22 -7.03 0.68
C CYS A 135 32.68 -7.01 0.68
N ILE A 136 32.07 -5.92 1.15
CA ILE A 136 30.61 -5.81 1.14
C ILE A 136 30.12 -5.63 -0.30
N GLU A 137 29.35 -6.60 -0.77
CA GLU A 137 28.60 -6.50 -2.00
C GLU A 137 27.18 -6.01 -1.74
N ILE A 138 26.74 -5.03 -2.51
CA ILE A 138 25.32 -4.68 -2.57
C ILE A 138 24.66 -5.75 -3.43
N ASN A 139 23.72 -6.53 -2.89
CA ASN A 139 23.00 -7.54 -3.65
C ASN A 139 22.09 -6.91 -4.73
N ASP A 140 21.90 -7.61 -5.85
CA ASP A 140 20.91 -7.21 -6.85
C ASP A 140 19.53 -7.78 -6.54
N TYR A 141 18.64 -6.93 -6.05
CA TYR A 141 17.22 -7.28 -5.84
C TYR A 141 16.31 -6.59 -6.83
N ARG A 142 16.84 -6.05 -7.94
CA ARG A 142 16.04 -5.28 -8.89
C ARG A 142 14.91 -6.11 -9.50
N GLU A 143 15.19 -7.34 -9.91
CA GLU A 143 14.19 -8.24 -10.50
C GLU A 143 13.18 -8.70 -9.46
N THR A 144 13.63 -9.11 -8.27
CA THR A 144 12.73 -9.53 -7.19
C THR A 144 11.77 -8.41 -6.75
N ILE A 145 12.23 -7.16 -6.70
CA ILE A 145 11.36 -6.02 -6.35
C ILE A 145 10.35 -5.74 -7.48
N ARG A 146 10.75 -5.91 -8.74
CA ARG A 146 9.86 -5.75 -9.89
C ARG A 146 8.79 -6.84 -9.95
N ASP A 147 9.18 -8.09 -9.70
CA ASP A 147 8.24 -9.21 -9.67
C ASP A 147 7.22 -9.00 -8.55
N LEU A 148 7.67 -8.59 -7.37
CA LEU A 148 6.77 -8.26 -6.26
C LEU A 148 5.81 -7.10 -6.61
N ALA A 149 6.31 -6.05 -7.25
CA ALA A 149 5.48 -4.94 -7.71
C ALA A 149 4.41 -5.41 -8.71
N ALA A 150 4.81 -6.22 -9.69
CA ALA A 150 3.89 -6.81 -10.68
C ALA A 150 2.84 -7.71 -10.02
N GLU A 151 3.20 -8.50 -9.01
CA GLU A 151 2.27 -9.31 -8.23
C GLU A 151 1.26 -8.45 -7.46
N ILE A 152 1.72 -7.40 -6.78
CA ILE A 152 0.85 -6.46 -6.06
C ILE A 152 -0.19 -5.87 -7.03
N LYS A 153 0.28 -5.41 -8.20
CA LYS A 153 -0.58 -4.84 -9.24
C LYS A 153 -1.59 -5.87 -9.76
N LYS A 154 -1.15 -7.11 -9.98
CA LYS A 154 -2.01 -8.21 -10.47
C LYS A 154 -3.10 -8.58 -9.46
N VAL A 155 -2.76 -8.70 -8.18
CA VAL A 155 -3.71 -9.11 -7.13
C VAL A 155 -4.77 -8.04 -6.88
N ALA A 156 -4.38 -6.77 -6.92
CA ALA A 156 -5.26 -5.67 -6.59
C ALA A 156 -5.99 -5.07 -7.80
N HIS A 157 -5.64 -5.49 -9.03
CA HIS A 157 -6.30 -5.01 -10.24
C HIS A 157 -7.78 -5.43 -10.27
N VAL A 158 -8.65 -4.45 -10.49
CA VAL A 158 -10.06 -4.68 -10.75
C VAL A 158 -10.36 -4.20 -12.17
N PRO A 159 -11.00 -5.03 -13.02
CA PRO A 159 -11.43 -4.55 -14.33
C PRO A 159 -12.43 -3.39 -14.15
N VAL A 160 -12.35 -2.39 -15.03
CA VAL A 160 -13.24 -1.22 -15.00
C VAL A 160 -14.69 -1.71 -14.95
N GLN A 161 -15.37 -1.33 -13.87
CA GLN A 161 -16.74 -1.76 -13.64
C GLN A 161 -17.68 -0.95 -14.52
N LYS A 162 -18.71 -1.59 -15.07
CA LYS A 162 -19.79 -0.91 -15.78
C LYS A 162 -21.07 -1.01 -14.97
N TRP A 163 -21.60 0.12 -14.53
CA TRP A 163 -22.86 0.15 -13.79
C TRP A 163 -23.89 0.96 -14.54
N ASN A 164 -24.98 0.29 -14.89
CA ASN A 164 -26.14 0.94 -15.47
C ASN A 164 -27.03 1.41 -14.33
N SER A 165 -27.49 2.66 -14.41
CA SER A 165 -28.51 3.15 -13.48
C SER A 165 -29.75 2.27 -13.67
N ILE A 166 -30.26 1.65 -12.60
CA ILE A 166 -31.50 0.86 -12.66
C ILE A 166 -32.66 1.71 -13.22
N LEU A 167 -32.58 3.04 -13.08
CA LEU A 167 -33.50 4.02 -13.63
C LEU A 167 -33.53 4.13 -15.17
N LYS A 168 -32.55 3.56 -15.89
CA LYS A 168 -32.54 3.52 -17.37
C LYS A 168 -33.16 2.24 -17.96
N ALA A 169 -33.61 1.30 -17.13
CA ALA A 169 -34.16 0.01 -17.56
C ALA A 169 -35.71 -0.02 -17.59
N SER A 170 -36.36 1.14 -17.66
CA SER A 170 -37.83 1.30 -17.72
C SER A 170 -38.27 1.82 -19.09
#